data_AF-A0A662G1P8-F1
#
_entry.id   AF-A0A662G1P8-F1
#
_cell.length_a   1.000
_cell.length_b   1.000
_cell.length_c   1.000
_cell.angle_alpha   90.00
_cell.angle_beta   90.00
_cell.angle_gamma   90.00
#
_symmetry.space_group_name_H-M   'P 1'
#
loop_
_entity.id
_entity.type
_entity.pdbx_description
1 polymer ?
#
loop_
_entity_poly.entity_id
_entity_poly.type
_entity_poly.pdbx_seq_one_letter_code
_entity_poly.pdbx_strand_id
1 'polypeptide(L)'
;MSNLRILLRVCILIIMIVGIVLLPHITLSEPAGLVEIPPEEVLEHVRVLSTLGSRVSGYEGCIIASEYIEKLLESYGYTIIRHSFNVTVPVDYGSSILFRTMGQEKVVKAYALAPNSVETCYTRGISGDLVYVEYKYGDLRDLSGLDVRNKIVIMDFNSGALWRWAVYLGARGIIF
;
A
#
# COMPACT_ATOMS: atom_id res chain seq x y z
N MET A 1 -58.98 55.86 -13.58
CA MET A 1 -58.37 54.52 -13.69
C MET A 1 -56.84 54.52 -13.83
N SER A 2 -56.21 55.60 -14.34
CA SER A 2 -54.75 55.75 -14.49
C SER A 2 -53.97 55.63 -13.17
N ASN A 3 -54.32 56.45 -12.17
CA ASN A 3 -53.54 56.57 -10.92
C ASN A 3 -53.55 55.29 -10.07
N LEU A 4 -54.65 54.53 -10.10
CA LEU A 4 -54.76 53.25 -9.39
C LEU A 4 -53.83 52.17 -10.00
N ARG A 5 -53.66 52.18 -11.33
CA ARG A 5 -52.72 51.28 -12.02
C ARG A 5 -51.26 51.62 -11.73
N ILE A 6 -50.95 52.90 -11.57
CA ILE A 6 -49.60 53.37 -11.19
C ILE A 6 -49.31 52.95 -9.75
N LEU A 7 -50.24 53.19 -8.82
CA LEU A 7 -50.09 52.80 -7.42
C LEU A 7 -49.88 51.29 -7.27
N LEU A 8 -50.67 50.48 -7.97
CA LEU A 8 -50.53 49.02 -7.94
C LEU A 8 -49.16 48.55 -8.43
N ARG A 9 -48.62 49.16 -9.50
CA ARG A 9 -47.29 48.84 -10.02
C ARG A 9 -46.18 49.21 -9.04
N VAL A 10 -46.32 50.35 -8.35
CA VAL A 10 -45.37 50.77 -7.31
C VAL A 10 -45.40 49.81 -6.13
N CYS A 11 -46.58 49.41 -5.66
CA CYS A 11 -46.71 48.43 -4.58
C CYS A 11 -46.10 47.06 -4.96
N ILE A 12 -46.33 46.56 -6.17
CA ILE A 12 -45.73 45.31 -6.65
C ILE A 12 -44.21 45.43 -6.72
N LEU A 13 -43.68 46.57 -7.19
CA LEU A 13 -42.23 46.80 -7.24
C LEU A 13 -41.61 46.81 -5.84
N ILE A 14 -42.25 47.49 -4.87
CA ILE A 14 -41.79 47.51 -3.49
C ILE A 14 -41.82 46.10 -2.88
N ILE A 15 -42.89 45.34 -3.12
CA ILE A 15 -43.00 43.95 -2.63
C ILE A 15 -41.91 43.06 -3.25
N MET A 16 -41.61 43.21 -4.54
CA MET A 16 -40.49 42.48 -5.16
C MET A 16 -39.14 42.87 -4.56
N ILE A 17 -38.89 44.16 -4.33
CA ILE A 17 -37.63 44.63 -3.73
C ILE A 17 -37.49 44.10 -2.30
N VAL A 18 -38.55 44.18 -1.49
CA VAL A 18 -38.56 43.65 -0.12
C VAL A 18 -38.37 42.13 -0.14
N GLY A 19 -39.01 41.43 -1.08
CA GLY A 19 -38.79 39.99 -1.28
C GLY A 19 -37.34 39.65 -1.60
N ILE A 20 -36.68 40.43 -2.46
CA ILE A 20 -35.27 40.22 -2.82
C ILE A 20 -34.33 40.49 -1.64
N VAL A 21 -34.62 41.49 -0.80
CA VAL A 21 -33.84 41.81 0.40
C VAL A 21 -34.04 40.78 1.52
N LEU A 22 -35.23 40.18 1.59
CA LEU A 22 -35.57 39.15 2.58
C LEU A 22 -35.17 37.73 2.14
N LEU A 23 -34.72 37.53 0.89
CA LEU A 23 -34.13 36.26 0.50
C LEU A 23 -32.86 36.03 1.34
N PRO A 24 -32.71 34.88 2.00
CA PRO A 24 -31.47 34.56 2.70
C PRO A 24 -30.33 34.63 1.68
N HIS A 25 -29.38 35.52 1.92
CA HIS A 25 -28.17 35.56 1.11
C HIS A 25 -27.53 34.17 1.18
N ILE A 26 -27.39 33.51 0.03
CA ILE A 26 -26.58 32.31 -0.08
C ILE A 26 -25.14 32.76 0.18
N THR A 27 -24.69 32.66 1.43
CA THR A 27 -23.28 32.78 1.75
C THR A 27 -22.63 31.54 1.17
N LEU A 28 -21.89 31.71 0.07
CA LEU A 28 -20.91 30.71 -0.34
C LEU A 28 -20.04 30.46 0.90
N SER A 29 -19.93 29.20 1.33
CA SER A 29 -18.96 28.86 2.37
C SER A 29 -17.61 29.35 1.89
N GLU A 30 -16.88 30.09 2.72
CA GLU A 30 -15.49 30.38 2.38
C GLU A 30 -14.80 29.04 2.11
N PRO A 31 -13.97 28.94 1.06
CA PRO A 31 -13.17 27.74 0.86
C PRO A 31 -12.45 27.49 2.17
N ALA A 32 -12.61 26.29 2.73
CA ALA A 32 -11.92 25.90 3.96
C ALA A 32 -10.47 26.36 3.81
N GLY A 33 -10.02 27.24 4.71
CA GLY A 33 -8.70 27.84 4.64
C GLY A 33 -7.67 26.74 4.41
N LEU A 34 -6.63 27.03 3.62
CA LEU A 34 -5.54 26.09 3.41
C LEU A 34 -5.01 25.68 4.78
N VAL A 35 -5.26 24.42 5.16
CA VAL A 35 -4.71 23.85 6.37
C VAL A 35 -3.27 23.50 6.04
N GLU A 36 -2.34 24.31 6.54
CA GLU A 36 -0.93 23.95 6.53
C GLU A 36 -0.72 22.79 7.51
N ILE A 37 -0.29 21.65 6.99
CA ILE A 37 0.08 20.49 7.81
C ILE A 37 1.59 20.53 7.98
N PRO A 38 2.11 20.75 9.19
CA PRO A 38 3.55 20.75 9.44
C PRO A 38 4.15 19.37 9.07
N PRO A 39 5.18 19.30 8.21
CA PRO A 39 5.83 18.05 7.85
C PRO A 39 6.35 17.26 9.05
N GLU A 40 6.73 17.95 10.12
CA GLU A 40 7.26 17.39 11.37
C GLU A 40 6.23 16.53 12.09
N GLU A 41 4.95 16.94 12.09
CA GLU A 41 3.85 16.17 12.68
C GLU A 41 3.63 14.87 11.92
N VAL A 42 3.65 14.92 10.60
CA VAL A 42 3.56 13.73 9.74
C VAL A 42 4.76 12.80 9.98
N LEU A 43 5.96 13.37 10.06
CA LEU A 43 7.19 12.61 10.24
C LEU A 43 7.21 11.84 11.57
N GLU A 44 6.63 12.41 12.63
CA GLU A 44 6.56 11.73 13.92
C GLU A 44 5.69 10.46 13.85
N HIS A 45 4.53 10.53 13.18
CA HIS A 45 3.71 9.35 12.94
C HIS A 45 4.44 8.29 12.09
N VAL A 46 5.16 8.72 11.05
CA VAL A 46 5.97 7.82 10.22
C VAL A 46 7.03 7.12 11.06
N ARG A 47 7.74 7.85 11.94
CA ARG A 47 8.73 7.25 12.84
C ARG A 47 8.11 6.18 13.72
N VAL A 48 7.06 6.51 14.47
CA VAL A 48 6.38 5.54 15.35
C VAL A 48 5.95 4.31 14.57
N LEU A 49 5.20 4.49 13.48
CA LEU A 49 4.67 3.36 12.69
C LEU A 49 5.78 2.49 12.09
N SER A 50 6.89 3.10 11.66
CA SER A 50 8.03 2.37 11.09
C SER A 50 8.72 1.42 12.08
N THR A 51 8.65 1.70 13.39
CA THR A 51 9.27 0.85 14.43
C THR A 51 8.48 -0.41 14.77
N LEU A 52 7.22 -0.52 14.32
CA LEU A 52 6.31 -1.61 14.71
C LEU A 52 6.56 -2.93 13.97
N GLY A 53 7.59 -3.00 13.12
CA GLY A 53 7.83 -4.14 12.24
C GLY A 53 6.80 -4.24 11.10
N SER A 54 6.48 -5.45 10.68
CA SER A 54 5.48 -5.70 9.63
C SER A 54 4.09 -5.30 10.10
N ARG A 55 3.40 -4.49 9.29
CA ARG A 55 2.02 -4.04 9.51
C ARG A 55 1.03 -4.68 8.53
N VAL A 56 1.40 -5.83 7.96
CA VAL A 56 0.45 -6.67 7.20
C VAL A 56 -0.67 -7.11 8.13
N SER A 57 -1.91 -7.15 7.64
CA SER A 57 -3.07 -7.58 8.43
C SER A 57 -2.81 -8.89 9.16
N GLY A 58 -3.21 -8.97 10.43
CA GLY A 58 -2.99 -10.15 11.28
C GLY A 58 -1.61 -10.27 11.91
N TYR A 59 -0.63 -9.45 11.52
CA TYR A 59 0.66 -9.38 12.21
C TYR A 59 0.56 -8.49 13.45
N GLU A 60 1.41 -8.75 14.44
CA GLU A 60 1.47 -7.98 15.70
C GLU A 60 1.60 -6.47 15.46
N GLY A 61 2.47 -6.06 14.53
CA GLY A 61 2.64 -4.65 14.18
C GLY A 61 1.38 -3.98 13.63
N CYS A 62 0.49 -4.72 12.97
CA CYS A 62 -0.80 -4.21 12.50
C CYS A 62 -1.75 -3.94 13.67
N ILE A 63 -1.78 -4.84 14.66
CA ILE A 63 -2.59 -4.70 15.87
C ILE A 63 -2.13 -3.47 16.65
N ILE A 64 -0.84 -3.37 16.94
CA ILE A 64 -0.26 -2.23 17.66
C ILE A 64 -0.48 -0.91 16.91
N ALA A 65 -0.34 -0.92 15.57
CA ALA A 65 -0.61 0.27 14.76
C ALA A 65 -2.09 0.71 14.86
N SER A 66 -3.03 -0.23 14.91
CA SER A 66 -4.45 0.09 15.08
C SER A 66 -4.75 0.73 16.43
N GLU A 67 -4.11 0.24 17.51
CA GLU A 67 -4.22 0.82 18.84
C GLU A 67 -3.60 2.21 18.92
N TYR A 68 -2.47 2.43 18.24
CA TYR A 68 -1.85 3.75 18.13
C TYR A 68 -2.79 4.77 17.47
N ILE A 69 -3.39 4.39 16.34
CA ILE A 69 -4.33 5.25 15.60
C ILE A 69 -5.59 5.52 16.45
N GLU A 70 -6.13 4.49 17.11
CA GLU A 70 -7.29 4.65 17.98
C GLU A 70 -7.03 5.68 19.09
N LYS A 71 -5.94 5.50 19.84
CA LYS A 71 -5.58 6.43 20.93
C LYS A 71 -5.37 7.86 20.42
N LEU A 72 -4.80 8.01 19.23
CA LEU A 72 -4.61 9.31 18.61
C LEU A 72 -5.96 9.99 18.30
N LEU A 73 -6.87 9.27 17.68
CA LEU A 73 -8.20 9.79 17.34
C LEU A 73 -9.04 10.07 18.60
N GLU A 74 -8.96 9.22 19.63
CA GLU A 74 -9.56 9.49 20.94
C GLU A 74 -9.03 10.78 21.56
N SER A 75 -7.72 11.03 21.47
CA SER A 75 -7.09 12.26 21.98
C SER A 75 -7.60 13.54 21.30
N TYR A 76 -8.13 13.43 20.08
CA TYR A 76 -8.77 14.52 19.35
C TYR A 76 -10.27 14.66 19.66
N GLY A 77 -10.82 13.82 20.53
CA GLY A 77 -12.23 13.84 20.92
C GLY A 77 -13.16 13.04 20.02
N TYR A 78 -12.63 12.19 19.13
CA TYR A 78 -13.47 11.31 18.31
C TYR A 78 -13.96 10.09 19.10
N THR A 79 -15.20 9.67 18.82
CA THR A 79 -15.71 8.37 19.27
C THR A 79 -15.30 7.29 18.27
N ILE A 80 -14.66 6.23 18.75
CA ILE A 80 -14.09 5.18 17.89
C ILE A 80 -14.99 3.95 17.87
N ILE A 81 -15.17 3.38 16.69
CA ILE A 81 -15.88 2.11 16.47
C ILE A 81 -14.93 1.15 15.76
N ARG A 82 -14.63 0.02 16.40
CA ARG A 82 -13.83 -1.05 15.79
C ARG A 82 -14.72 -1.99 14.97
N HIS A 83 -14.32 -2.23 13.72
CA HIS A 83 -14.92 -3.24 12.86
C HIS A 83 -13.95 -4.41 12.69
N SER A 84 -14.29 -5.55 13.28
CA SER A 84 -13.50 -6.78 13.15
C SER A 84 -13.96 -7.60 11.94
N PHE A 85 -13.01 -8.17 11.23
CA PHE A 85 -13.27 -9.10 10.13
C PHE A 85 -12.17 -10.16 10.09
N ASN A 86 -12.49 -11.32 9.52
CA ASN A 86 -11.53 -12.39 9.33
C ASN A 86 -10.92 -12.30 7.93
N VAL A 87 -9.61 -12.45 7.86
CA VAL A 87 -8.86 -12.50 6.60
C VAL A 87 -7.78 -13.55 6.69
N THR A 88 -7.58 -14.33 5.62
CA THR A 88 -6.47 -15.26 5.49
C THR A 88 -5.25 -14.51 4.99
N VAL A 89 -4.15 -14.58 5.75
CA VAL A 89 -2.91 -13.88 5.44
C VAL A 89 -1.72 -14.85 5.53
N PRO A 90 -0.73 -14.74 4.63
CA PRO A 90 0.51 -15.48 4.74
C PRO A 90 1.32 -14.97 5.94
N VAL A 91 1.82 -15.89 6.77
CA VAL A 91 2.69 -15.57 7.91
C VAL A 91 4.13 -15.97 7.57
N ASP A 92 5.04 -15.00 7.59
CA ASP A 92 6.47 -15.22 7.40
C ASP A 92 7.13 -15.57 8.75
N TYR A 93 7.57 -16.82 8.88
CA TYR A 93 8.32 -17.30 10.04
C TYR A 93 9.84 -17.10 9.90
N GLY A 94 10.29 -16.44 8.84
CA GLY A 94 11.67 -16.22 8.49
C GLY A 94 12.18 -17.20 7.45
N SER A 95 13.20 -16.77 6.72
CA SER A 95 13.89 -17.56 5.70
C SER A 95 15.39 -17.32 5.77
N SER A 96 16.16 -18.31 5.35
CA SER A 96 17.62 -18.19 5.24
C SER A 96 18.13 -19.00 4.06
N ILE A 97 19.27 -18.58 3.52
CA ILE A 97 20.01 -19.30 2.49
C ILE A 97 21.37 -19.68 3.07
N LEU A 98 21.73 -20.95 2.94
CA LEU A 98 23.04 -21.47 3.27
C LEU A 98 23.86 -21.63 1.99
N PHE A 99 24.88 -20.80 1.82
CA PHE A 99 25.87 -20.99 0.77
C PHE A 99 26.99 -21.89 1.26
N ARG A 100 27.35 -22.89 0.45
CA ARG A 100 28.50 -23.76 0.69
C ARG A 100 29.48 -23.62 -0.47
N THR A 101 30.67 -23.09 -0.21
CA THR A 101 31.69 -22.87 -1.23
C THR A 101 33.05 -23.31 -0.71
N MET A 102 33.75 -24.22 -1.40
CA MET A 102 35.15 -24.57 -1.09
C MET A 102 35.45 -24.84 0.39
N GLY A 103 34.56 -25.56 1.08
CA GLY A 103 34.71 -25.90 2.51
C GLY A 103 34.30 -24.80 3.50
N GLN A 104 33.78 -23.66 3.01
CA GLN A 104 33.20 -22.60 3.83
C GLN A 104 31.68 -22.61 3.76
N GLU A 105 31.05 -22.25 4.87
CA GLU A 105 29.60 -22.08 4.97
C GLU A 105 29.27 -20.63 5.35
N LYS A 106 28.31 -20.05 4.63
CA LYS A 106 27.80 -18.71 4.92
C LYS A 106 26.28 -18.75 4.92
N VAL A 107 25.70 -18.40 6.06
CA VAL A 107 24.26 -18.19 6.18
C VAL A 107 23.97 -16.72 5.94
N VAL A 108 23.02 -16.45 5.05
CA VAL A 108 22.42 -15.12 4.88
C VAL A 108 20.93 -15.19 5.18
N LYS A 109 20.43 -14.13 5.80
CA LYS A 109 19.00 -13.93 5.97
C LYS A 109 18.37 -13.73 4.59
N ALA A 110 17.27 -14.44 4.35
CA ALA A 110 16.44 -14.28 3.17
C ALA A 110 15.06 -13.76 3.58
N TYR A 111 14.35 -13.16 2.64
CA TYR A 111 13.00 -12.67 2.82
C TYR A 111 12.11 -13.37 1.81
N ALA A 112 11.06 -14.04 2.30
CA ALA A 112 10.08 -14.63 1.42
C ALA A 112 9.33 -13.52 0.67
N LEU A 113 9.09 -13.69 -0.63
CA LEU A 113 8.23 -12.78 -1.35
C LEU A 113 6.79 -12.92 -0.85
N ALA A 114 6.08 -11.78 -0.82
CA ALA A 114 4.65 -11.81 -0.66
C ALA A 114 4.04 -12.60 -1.84
N PRO A 115 3.12 -13.55 -1.58
CA PRO A 115 2.53 -14.35 -2.62
C PRO A 115 1.74 -13.48 -3.59
N ASN A 116 1.84 -13.79 -4.88
CA ASN A 116 0.89 -13.27 -5.85
C ASN A 116 -0.35 -14.17 -5.81
N SER A 117 -1.41 -13.71 -5.14
CA SER A 117 -2.60 -14.51 -4.83
C SER A 117 -2.35 -15.59 -3.76
N VAL A 118 -2.64 -16.86 -4.04
CA VAL A 118 -2.72 -17.94 -3.03
C VAL A 118 -1.44 -18.76 -2.86
N GLU A 119 -0.47 -18.68 -3.78
CA GLU A 119 0.73 -19.51 -3.75
C GLU A 119 1.81 -18.88 -2.87
N THR A 120 1.95 -19.39 -1.65
CA THR A 120 3.00 -18.96 -0.71
C THR A 120 4.37 -19.39 -1.21
N CYS A 121 5.37 -18.51 -1.14
CA CYS A 121 6.77 -18.81 -1.48
C CYS A 121 7.47 -19.72 -0.43
N TYR A 122 6.81 -20.80 -0.04
CA TYR A 122 7.24 -21.73 0.99
C TYR A 122 7.99 -22.92 0.40
N THR A 123 8.98 -23.41 1.15
CA THR A 123 9.64 -24.68 0.88
C THR A 123 9.95 -25.38 2.19
N ARG A 124 9.98 -26.72 2.18
CA ARG A 124 10.47 -27.53 3.32
C ARG A 124 12.00 -27.45 3.49
N GLY A 125 12.66 -26.67 2.64
CA GLY A 125 14.11 -26.64 2.46
C GLY A 125 14.47 -27.37 1.17
N ILE A 126 15.13 -26.67 0.24
CA ILE A 126 15.67 -27.23 -0.99
C ILE A 126 17.17 -26.98 -1.05
N SER A 127 17.89 -27.85 -1.75
CA SER A 127 19.32 -27.72 -1.98
C SER A 127 19.66 -28.11 -3.42
N GLY A 128 20.60 -27.40 -4.02
CA GLY A 128 21.03 -27.65 -5.39
C GLY A 128 22.12 -26.69 -5.81
N ASP A 129 22.67 -26.95 -7.00
CA ASP A 129 23.60 -26.03 -7.62
C ASP A 129 22.92 -24.69 -7.91
N LEU A 130 23.75 -23.65 -7.92
CA LEU A 130 23.34 -22.28 -8.12
C LEU A 130 23.70 -21.84 -9.55
N VAL A 131 22.78 -21.19 -10.25
CA VAL A 131 23.04 -20.58 -11.56
C VAL A 131 22.59 -19.14 -11.52
N TYR A 132 23.50 -18.24 -11.88
CA TYR A 132 23.16 -16.82 -12.04
C TYR A 132 22.68 -16.58 -13.47
N VAL A 133 21.56 -15.85 -13.59
CA VAL A 133 20.99 -15.40 -14.87
C VAL A 133 21.02 -13.88 -14.88
N GLU A 134 21.70 -13.32 -15.86
CA GLU A 134 21.79 -11.88 -16.07
C GLU A 134 20.51 -11.37 -16.77
N TYR A 135 19.89 -10.33 -16.23
CA TYR A 135 18.71 -9.72 -16.83
C TYR A 135 19.10 -8.77 -17.98
N LYS A 136 18.70 -9.08 -19.21
CA LYS A 136 18.96 -8.23 -20.40
C LYS A 136 17.69 -7.91 -21.17
N TYR A 137 16.92 -8.95 -21.47
CA TYR A 137 15.73 -8.87 -22.31
C TYR A 137 14.43 -9.10 -21.54
N GLY A 138 14.50 -9.81 -20.40
CA GLY A 138 13.33 -10.19 -19.59
C GLY A 138 12.52 -11.35 -20.15
N ASP A 139 13.12 -12.16 -21.02
CA ASP A 139 12.49 -13.33 -21.64
C ASP A 139 13.46 -14.51 -21.80
N LEU A 140 13.04 -15.56 -22.51
CA LEU A 140 13.82 -16.78 -22.72
C LEU A 140 15.23 -16.57 -23.28
N ARG A 141 15.51 -15.44 -23.96
CA ARG A 141 16.83 -15.13 -24.49
C ARG A 141 17.88 -14.97 -23.38
N ASP A 142 17.48 -14.48 -22.20
CA ASP A 142 18.37 -14.33 -21.04
C ASP A 142 18.84 -15.68 -20.49
N LEU A 143 18.12 -16.77 -20.79
CA LEU A 143 18.42 -18.13 -20.36
C LEU A 143 19.22 -18.92 -21.41
N SER A 144 19.51 -18.33 -22.57
CA SER A 144 20.15 -19.02 -23.69
C SER A 144 21.56 -19.51 -23.33
N GLY A 145 21.78 -20.82 -23.45
CA GLY A 145 23.07 -21.45 -23.13
C GLY A 145 23.28 -21.75 -21.63
N LEU A 146 22.30 -21.46 -20.77
CA LEU A 146 22.35 -21.77 -19.35
C LEU A 146 21.53 -23.04 -19.05
N ASP A 147 22.13 -23.99 -18.33
CA ASP A 147 21.39 -25.13 -17.78
C ASP A 147 20.81 -24.74 -16.41
N VAL A 148 19.51 -24.49 -16.36
CA VAL A 148 18.78 -24.16 -15.12
C VAL A 148 18.00 -25.35 -14.53
N ARG A 149 17.99 -26.49 -15.23
CA ARG A 149 17.14 -27.63 -14.86
C ARG A 149 17.65 -28.27 -13.57
N ASN A 150 16.76 -28.50 -12.61
CA ASN A 150 17.07 -29.02 -11.28
C ASN A 150 18.01 -28.13 -10.43
N LYS A 151 18.19 -26.86 -10.79
CA LYS A 151 19.06 -25.91 -10.08
C LYS A 151 18.27 -24.82 -9.37
N ILE A 152 18.94 -24.09 -8.49
CA ILE A 152 18.43 -22.87 -7.87
C ILE A 152 18.96 -21.69 -8.70
N VAL A 153 18.08 -20.82 -9.15
CA VAL A 153 18.45 -19.70 -10.02
C VAL A 153 18.53 -18.42 -9.21
N ILE A 154 19.60 -17.65 -9.38
CA ILE A 154 19.72 -16.27 -8.92
C ILE A 154 19.51 -15.34 -10.11
N MET A 155 18.72 -14.29 -9.92
CA MET A 155 18.55 -13.21 -10.89
C MET A 155 18.24 -11.91 -10.16
N ASP A 156 18.31 -10.78 -10.85
CA ASP A 156 17.96 -9.48 -10.26
C ASP A 156 16.48 -9.43 -9.82
N PHE A 157 16.18 -8.78 -8.70
CA PHE A 157 14.80 -8.54 -8.24
C PHE A 157 13.93 -7.88 -9.30
N ASN A 158 14.47 -6.90 -10.02
CA ASN A 158 13.78 -6.17 -11.08
C ASN A 158 13.86 -6.88 -12.45
N SER A 159 13.74 -8.21 -12.47
CA SER A 159 13.79 -9.04 -13.69
C SER A 159 12.41 -9.35 -14.31
N GLY A 160 11.35 -8.72 -13.78
CA GLY A 160 9.99 -8.82 -14.29
C GLY A 160 9.48 -10.27 -14.33
N ALA A 161 9.24 -10.78 -15.53
CA ALA A 161 8.66 -12.10 -15.76
C ALA A 161 9.69 -13.23 -15.91
N LEU A 162 10.99 -12.93 -15.91
CA LEU A 162 12.05 -13.87 -16.28
C LEU A 162 12.05 -15.15 -15.42
N TRP A 163 11.79 -15.01 -14.13
CA TRP A 163 11.73 -16.13 -13.19
C TRP A 163 10.75 -17.23 -13.63
N ARG A 164 9.65 -16.88 -14.30
CA ARG A 164 8.67 -17.84 -14.80
C ARG A 164 9.26 -18.75 -15.87
N TRP A 165 10.15 -18.22 -16.71
CA TRP A 165 10.85 -18.99 -17.73
C TRP A 165 11.87 -19.94 -17.11
N ALA A 166 12.60 -19.50 -16.09
CA ALA A 166 13.51 -20.38 -15.34
C ALA A 166 12.75 -21.56 -14.71
N VAL A 167 11.61 -21.29 -14.07
CA VAL A 167 10.73 -22.34 -13.52
C VAL A 167 10.20 -23.26 -14.62
N TYR A 168 9.74 -22.71 -15.76
CA TYR A 168 9.28 -23.49 -16.92
C TYR A 168 10.34 -24.45 -17.46
N LEU A 169 11.62 -24.05 -17.43
CA LEU A 169 12.76 -24.88 -17.82
C LEU A 169 13.20 -25.88 -16.73
N GLY A 170 12.55 -25.89 -15.58
CA GLY A 170 12.76 -26.87 -14.51
C GLY A 170 13.67 -26.40 -13.38
N ALA A 171 13.85 -25.08 -13.19
CA ALA A 171 14.45 -24.57 -11.95
C ALA A 171 13.63 -25.01 -10.72
N ARG A 172 14.32 -25.33 -9.62
CA ARG A 172 13.68 -25.78 -8.36
C ARG A 172 13.39 -24.66 -7.38
N GLY A 173 13.97 -23.49 -7.60
CA GLY A 173 13.79 -22.34 -6.75
C GLY A 173 14.44 -21.10 -7.38
N ILE A 174 13.93 -19.94 -6.99
CA ILE A 174 14.41 -18.64 -7.44
C ILE A 174 14.85 -17.85 -6.21
N ILE A 175 15.99 -17.20 -6.32
CA ILE A 175 16.51 -16.21 -5.38
C ILE A 175 16.64 -14.91 -6.17
N PHE A 176 16.16 -13.82 -5.58
CA PHE A 176 16.23 -12.47 -6.12
C PHE A 176 17.25 -11.61 -5.36
#